data_AF-A0A511TFS4-F1
#
_entry.id   AF-A0A511TFS4-F1
#
_cell.length_a   1.000
_cell.length_b   1.000
_cell.length_c   1.000
_cell.angle_alpha   90.00
_cell.angle_beta   90.00
_cell.angle_gamma   90.00
#
_symmetry.space_group_name_H-M   'P 1'
#
loop_
_entity.id
_entity.type
_entity.pdbx_description
1 polymer ?
#
loop_
_entity_poly.entity_id
_entity_poly.type
_entity_poly.pdbx_seq_one_letter_code
_entity_poly.pdbx_strand_id
1 'polypeptide(L)'
;MDEETQAHYRRLLAEVEAWAKGFGGRLVLGPPVSEEDLALLPELLGTSATSVAPLPSGLLDFWRLCGFARVEVLRAEDDAEPVWTALPANFRVYSPDEVMASLSQVRIPAGVTRDRHPITTEHLIPFAAANRLPQDVQWCIATSGGGLKAPVLVRNHMDELAWACFQDSGRFVWETEGQRPGAVFDSFLDWLDAYARDVRDTAPEDLYPDGVYLE
;
A
#
# COMPACT_ATOMS: atom_id res chain seq x y z
N MET A 1 -3.13 -17.89 -9.66
CA MET A 1 -2.93 -16.82 -10.65
C MET A 1 -2.85 -17.41 -12.04
N ASP A 2 -3.66 -16.93 -12.98
CA ASP A 2 -3.55 -17.29 -14.40
C ASP A 2 -2.40 -16.50 -15.09
N GLU A 3 -2.03 -16.94 -16.30
CA GLU A 3 -0.91 -16.36 -17.06
C GLU A 3 -1.18 -14.90 -17.46
N GLU A 4 -2.44 -14.53 -17.72
CA GLU A 4 -2.83 -13.18 -18.14
C GLU A 4 -2.65 -12.18 -16.99
N THR A 5 -3.11 -12.53 -15.80
CA THR A 5 -2.93 -11.75 -14.56
C THR A 5 -1.45 -11.57 -14.25
N GLN A 6 -0.67 -12.64 -14.38
CA GLN A 6 0.77 -12.56 -14.16
C GLN A 6 1.47 -11.66 -15.19
N ALA A 7 1.10 -11.76 -16.46
CA ALA A 7 1.61 -10.88 -17.52
C ALA A 7 1.23 -9.42 -17.27
N HIS A 8 0.02 -9.17 -16.75
CA HIS A 8 -0.43 -7.82 -16.40
C HIS A 8 0.43 -7.21 -15.28
N TYR A 9 0.64 -7.93 -14.18
CA TYR A 9 1.53 -7.45 -13.11
C TYR A 9 2.94 -7.13 -13.63
N ARG A 10 3.53 -8.04 -14.41
CA ARG A 10 4.87 -7.83 -14.98
C ARG A 10 4.92 -6.61 -15.89
N ARG A 11 3.89 -6.39 -16.71
CA ARG A 11 3.77 -5.20 -17.56
C ARG A 11 3.75 -3.92 -16.73
N LEU A 12 2.92 -3.86 -15.69
CA LEU A 12 2.84 -2.68 -14.81
C LEU A 12 4.18 -2.39 -14.12
N LEU A 13 4.86 -3.42 -13.59
CA LEU A 13 6.17 -3.26 -12.97
C LEU A 13 7.24 -2.81 -13.99
N ALA A 14 7.23 -3.34 -15.20
CA ALA A 14 8.14 -2.91 -16.27
C ALA A 14 7.90 -1.44 -16.68
N GLU A 15 6.64 -1.00 -16.71
CA GLU A 15 6.28 0.40 -16.98
C GLU A 15 6.81 1.34 -15.88
N VAL A 16 6.69 0.95 -14.61
CA VAL A 16 7.24 1.70 -13.47
C VAL A 16 8.77 1.71 -13.51
N GLU A 17 9.41 0.59 -13.85
CA GLU A 17 10.87 0.54 -13.99
C GLU A 17 11.37 1.45 -15.12
N ALA A 18 10.69 1.47 -16.27
CA ALA A 18 11.05 2.32 -17.39
C ALA A 18 10.94 3.81 -17.02
N TRP A 19 9.87 4.19 -16.32
CA TRP A 19 9.71 5.54 -15.78
C TRP A 19 10.80 5.88 -14.75
N ALA A 20 11.08 4.98 -13.80
CA ALA A 20 12.11 5.18 -12.78
C ALA A 20 13.49 5.45 -13.39
N LYS A 21 13.87 4.64 -14.39
CA LYS A 21 15.12 4.82 -15.14
C LYS A 21 15.19 6.15 -15.89
N GLY A 22 14.04 6.70 -16.31
CA GLY A 22 13.95 7.97 -17.03
C GLY A 22 14.49 9.17 -16.25
N PHE A 23 14.55 9.10 -14.92
CA PHE A 23 15.12 10.12 -14.05
C PHE A 23 16.32 9.64 -13.21
N GLY A 24 16.94 8.52 -13.60
CA GLY A 24 18.10 7.95 -12.88
C GLY A 24 17.77 7.11 -11.65
N GLY A 25 16.48 6.84 -11.41
CA GLY A 25 16.02 5.89 -10.39
C GLY A 25 16.04 4.44 -10.86
N ARG A 26 15.64 3.53 -9.97
CA ARG A 26 15.44 2.11 -10.28
C ARG A 26 14.25 1.52 -9.54
N LEU A 27 13.56 0.58 -10.17
CA LEU A 27 12.61 -0.29 -9.47
C LEU A 27 13.38 -1.46 -8.82
N VAL A 28 13.14 -1.67 -7.53
CA VAL A 28 13.65 -2.81 -6.77
C VAL A 28 12.48 -3.72 -6.42
N LEU A 29 12.64 -5.00 -6.77
CA LEU A 29 11.68 -6.04 -6.49
C LEU A 29 12.26 -7.00 -5.45
N GLY A 30 11.43 -7.35 -4.46
CA GLY A 30 11.74 -8.42 -3.52
C GLY A 30 11.67 -9.80 -4.17
N PRO A 31 12.38 -10.80 -3.61
CA PRO A 31 12.23 -12.17 -4.06
C PRO A 31 10.76 -12.62 -3.90
N PRO A 32 10.24 -13.49 -4.79
CA PRO A 32 8.94 -14.13 -4.61
C PRO A 32 8.81 -14.78 -3.23
N VAL A 33 7.64 -14.62 -2.59
CA VAL A 33 7.33 -15.26 -1.32
C VAL A 33 6.88 -16.69 -1.56
N SER A 34 7.38 -17.63 -0.76
CA SER A 34 7.04 -19.04 -0.90
C SER A 34 5.59 -19.33 -0.46
N GLU A 35 4.96 -20.38 -1.00
CA GLU A 35 3.60 -20.77 -0.54
C GLU A 35 3.58 -21.18 0.94
N GLU A 36 4.71 -21.70 1.46
CA GLU A 36 4.85 -22.02 2.88
C GLU A 36 4.77 -20.76 3.74
N ASP A 37 5.51 -19.71 3.38
CA ASP A 37 5.49 -18.44 4.11
C ASP A 37 4.11 -17.76 3.98
N LEU A 38 3.51 -17.76 2.78
CA LEU A 38 2.18 -17.21 2.54
C LEU A 38 1.10 -17.91 3.37
N ALA A 39 1.24 -19.23 3.59
CA ALA A 39 0.31 -19.99 4.42
C ALA A 39 0.41 -19.64 5.91
N LEU A 40 1.56 -19.13 6.38
CA LEU A 40 1.78 -18.70 7.76
C LEU A 40 1.31 -17.27 8.02
N LEU A 41 1.21 -16.42 6.99
CA LEU A 41 0.85 -15.01 7.15
C LEU A 41 -0.47 -14.78 7.91
N PRO A 42 -1.56 -15.54 7.69
CA PRO A 42 -2.77 -15.32 8.46
C PRO A 42 -2.56 -15.45 9.98
N GLU A 43 -1.78 -16.44 10.42
CA GLU A 43 -1.47 -16.64 11.83
C GLU A 43 -0.60 -15.49 12.37
N LEU A 44 0.42 -15.09 11.63
CA LEU A 44 1.35 -14.01 12.01
C LEU A 44 0.67 -12.64 12.09
N LEU A 45 -0.33 -12.40 11.25
CA LEU A 45 -1.12 -11.17 11.25
C LEU A 45 -2.20 -11.17 12.36
N GLY A 46 -2.27 -12.22 13.18
CA GLY A 46 -3.30 -12.38 14.23
C GLY A 46 -4.69 -12.65 13.65
N THR A 47 -4.78 -12.95 12.35
CA THR A 47 -6.04 -13.29 11.69
C THR A 47 -6.33 -14.77 11.96
N SER A 48 -7.07 -15.06 13.03
CA SER A 48 -7.41 -16.43 13.39
C SER A 48 -8.19 -17.11 12.26
N ALA A 49 -7.85 -18.38 11.96
CA ALA A 49 -8.52 -19.23 10.98
C ALA A 49 -10.04 -19.38 11.23
N THR A 50 -10.54 -19.00 12.41
CA THR A 50 -11.95 -19.10 12.80
C THR A 50 -12.71 -17.78 12.77
N SER A 51 -12.09 -16.60 12.58
CA SER A 51 -12.83 -15.33 12.67
C SER A 51 -12.44 -14.18 11.73
N VAL A 52 -11.49 -14.33 10.82
CA VAL A 52 -11.14 -13.25 9.87
C VAL A 52 -11.14 -13.78 8.43
N ALA A 53 -11.65 -12.98 7.49
CA ALA A 53 -11.69 -13.39 6.08
C ALA A 53 -10.26 -13.46 5.51
N PRO A 54 -10.04 -14.31 4.50
CA PRO A 54 -8.70 -14.59 3.97
C PRO A 54 -8.02 -13.31 3.47
N LEU A 55 -6.69 -13.32 3.49
CA LEU A 55 -5.88 -12.29 2.85
C LEU A 55 -6.37 -12.03 1.41
N PRO A 56 -6.43 -10.76 0.97
CA PRO A 56 -6.87 -10.42 -0.38
C PRO A 56 -6.06 -11.21 -1.42
N SER A 57 -6.73 -11.95 -2.30
CA SER A 57 -6.08 -12.83 -3.28
C SER A 57 -5.11 -12.08 -4.20
N GLY A 58 -5.42 -10.83 -4.57
CA GLY A 58 -4.55 -10.02 -5.41
C GLY A 58 -3.23 -9.64 -4.74
N LEU A 59 -3.23 -9.37 -3.42
CA LEU A 59 -2.01 -9.10 -2.66
C LEU A 59 -1.15 -10.37 -2.52
N LEU A 60 -1.80 -11.52 -2.28
CA LEU A 60 -1.11 -12.82 -2.28
C LEU A 60 -0.49 -13.13 -3.64
N ASP A 61 -1.23 -12.90 -4.74
CA ASP A 61 -0.74 -13.10 -6.10
C ASP A 61 0.43 -12.17 -6.43
N PHE A 62 0.41 -10.93 -5.92
CA PHE A 62 1.55 -10.03 -6.01
C PHE A 62 2.77 -10.57 -5.28
N TRP A 63 2.63 -11.02 -4.02
CA TRP A 63 3.76 -11.58 -3.26
C TRP A 63 4.33 -12.86 -3.85
N ARG A 64 3.49 -13.70 -4.48
CA ARG A 64 3.95 -14.84 -5.30
C ARG A 64 4.82 -14.42 -6.48
N LEU A 65 4.60 -13.21 -7.03
CA LEU A 65 5.38 -12.68 -8.14
C LEU A 65 6.64 -11.96 -7.66
N CYS A 66 6.52 -11.12 -6.64
CA CYS A 66 7.60 -10.38 -6.01
C CYS A 66 7.20 -9.99 -4.58
N GLY A 67 8.06 -10.25 -3.60
CA GLY A 67 7.75 -10.03 -2.20
C GLY A 67 7.54 -8.56 -1.84
N PHE A 68 8.09 -7.62 -2.60
CA PHE A 68 7.79 -6.19 -2.49
C PHE A 68 8.12 -5.51 -3.81
N ALA A 69 7.69 -4.26 -3.99
CA ALA A 69 8.17 -3.39 -5.06
C ALA A 69 8.37 -1.98 -4.53
N ARG A 70 9.53 -1.38 -4.79
CA ARG A 70 9.78 0.02 -4.44
C ARG A 70 10.71 0.69 -5.43
N VAL A 71 10.54 1.98 -5.64
CA VAL A 71 11.49 2.76 -6.44
C VAL A 71 12.53 3.41 -5.51
N GLU A 72 13.80 3.26 -5.90
CA GLU A 72 14.96 3.84 -5.23
C GLU A 72 15.64 4.87 -6.12
N VAL A 73 16.19 5.91 -5.49
CA VAL A 73 17.00 6.94 -6.13
C VAL A 73 18.37 6.99 -5.49
N LEU A 74 19.38 7.38 -6.26
CA LEU A 74 20.74 7.53 -5.76
C LEU A 74 20.83 8.89 -5.04
N ARG A 75 21.11 8.89 -3.73
CA ARG A 75 21.27 10.12 -2.94
C ARG A 75 22.68 10.22 -2.41
N ALA A 76 23.32 11.37 -2.66
CA ALA A 76 24.50 11.78 -1.92
C ALA A 76 24.02 12.65 -0.75
N GLU A 77 24.33 12.24 0.48
CA GLU A 77 24.34 13.17 1.61
C GLU A 77 25.71 13.89 1.62
N ASP A 78 25.78 15.09 2.19
CA ASP A 78 26.95 15.99 2.12
C ASP A 78 28.30 15.25 2.26
N ASP A 79 29.13 15.30 1.20
CA ASP A 79 30.44 14.67 1.06
C ASP A 79 30.51 13.13 1.23
N ALA A 80 29.38 12.42 1.11
CA ALA A 80 29.31 10.96 1.16
C ALA A 80 29.13 10.32 -0.24
N GLU A 81 29.55 9.05 -0.36
CA GLU A 81 29.27 8.23 -1.54
C GLU A 81 27.76 8.11 -1.75
N PRO A 82 27.24 8.29 -2.99
CA PRO A 82 25.82 8.19 -3.24
C PRO A 82 25.27 6.79 -2.93
N VAL A 83 24.19 6.72 -2.14
CA VAL A 83 23.54 5.46 -1.73
C VAL A 83 22.14 5.37 -2.33
N TRP A 84 21.80 4.18 -2.83
CA TRP A 84 20.44 3.87 -3.27
C TRP A 84 19.47 3.91 -2.09
N THR A 85 18.54 4.86 -2.12
CA THR A 85 17.65 5.14 -1.00
C THR A 85 16.20 5.05 -1.46
N ALA A 86 15.41 4.28 -0.70
CA ALA A 86 13.96 4.32 -0.81
C ALA A 86 13.46 5.49 0.04
N LEU A 87 12.93 6.53 -0.60
CA LEU A 87 12.35 7.66 0.12
C LEU A 87 10.98 7.27 0.73
N PRO A 88 10.67 7.74 1.94
CA PRO A 88 9.37 7.51 2.55
C PRO A 88 8.31 8.35 1.83
N ALA A 89 7.27 7.69 1.29
CA ALA A 89 6.13 8.24 0.50
C ALA A 89 6.26 8.28 -1.04
N ASN A 90 6.95 7.29 -1.61
CA ASN A 90 7.05 7.07 -3.07
C ASN A 90 6.53 5.69 -3.47
N PHE A 91 6.52 5.35 -4.78
CA PHE A 91 5.99 4.07 -5.28
C PHE A 91 6.57 2.90 -4.46
N ARG A 92 5.71 2.31 -3.61
CA ARG A 92 6.09 1.27 -2.65
C ARG A 92 4.90 0.37 -2.30
N VAL A 93 5.04 -0.91 -2.61
CA VAL A 93 4.22 -2.02 -2.12
C VAL A 93 5.05 -2.78 -1.10
N TYR A 94 4.50 -2.99 0.08
CA TYR A 94 5.18 -3.55 1.24
C TYR A 94 5.43 -5.05 1.11
N SER A 95 6.55 -5.51 1.68
CA SER A 95 6.76 -6.91 2.00
C SER A 95 5.85 -7.40 3.12
N PRO A 96 5.64 -8.72 3.28
CA PRO A 96 4.91 -9.24 4.43
C PRO A 96 5.48 -8.77 5.78
N ASP A 97 6.81 -8.65 5.90
CA ASP A 97 7.46 -8.13 7.10
C ASP A 97 7.14 -6.64 7.34
N GLU A 98 7.13 -5.85 6.27
CA GLU A 98 6.75 -4.44 6.33
C GLU A 98 5.27 -4.27 6.69
N VAL A 99 4.39 -5.15 6.20
CA VAL A 99 2.98 -5.19 6.61
C VAL A 99 2.88 -5.45 8.12
N MET A 100 3.57 -6.46 8.63
CA MET A 100 3.58 -6.78 10.06
C MET A 100 4.10 -5.61 10.92
N ALA A 101 5.17 -4.94 10.48
CA ALA A 101 5.68 -3.75 11.15
C ALA A 101 4.66 -2.59 11.13
N SER A 102 3.97 -2.40 10.00
CA SER A 102 3.02 -1.31 9.78
C SER A 102 1.68 -1.51 10.50
N LEU A 103 1.28 -2.75 10.78
CA LEU A 103 0.07 -3.05 11.57
C LEU A 103 0.06 -2.36 12.94
N SER A 104 1.22 -2.16 13.54
CA SER A 104 1.34 -1.46 14.83
C SER A 104 0.96 0.02 14.77
N GLN A 105 0.99 0.61 13.56
CA GLN A 105 0.78 2.03 13.32
C GLN A 105 -0.69 2.36 13.03
N VAL A 106 -1.43 1.46 12.37
CA VAL A 106 -2.88 1.63 12.16
C VAL A 106 -3.60 1.26 13.46
N ARG A 107 -4.24 2.24 14.12
CA ARG A 107 -4.97 2.02 15.37
C ARG A 107 -6.43 2.45 15.24
N ILE A 108 -7.34 1.46 15.23
CA ILE A 108 -8.78 1.65 15.38
C ILE A 108 -9.12 1.55 16.87
N PRO A 109 -9.66 2.62 17.49
CA PRO A 109 -10.10 2.58 18.89
C PRO A 109 -11.16 1.51 19.13
N ALA A 110 -11.21 1.00 20.36
CA ALA A 110 -12.27 0.08 20.78
C ALA A 110 -13.65 0.77 20.69
N GLY A 111 -14.66 0.02 20.25
CA GLY A 111 -16.05 0.51 20.16
C GLY A 111 -16.44 1.09 18.80
N VAL A 112 -15.50 1.22 17.85
CA VAL A 112 -15.83 1.55 16.46
C VAL A 112 -16.61 0.38 15.84
N THR A 113 -17.78 0.70 15.28
CA THR A 113 -18.67 -0.27 14.63
C THR A 113 -19.16 0.25 13.29
N ARG A 114 -19.40 -0.66 12.34
CA ARG A 114 -20.10 -0.41 11.08
C ARG A 114 -21.27 -1.37 10.96
N ASP A 115 -22.45 -0.88 10.60
CA ASP A 115 -23.64 -1.72 10.47
C ASP A 115 -23.88 -2.60 11.72
N ARG A 116 -23.52 -2.09 12.90
CA ARG A 116 -23.54 -2.78 14.22
C ARG A 116 -22.51 -3.89 14.41
N HIS A 117 -21.54 -4.04 13.52
CA HIS A 117 -20.42 -4.97 13.64
C HIS A 117 -19.15 -4.23 14.07
N PRO A 118 -18.44 -4.68 15.13
CA PRO A 118 -17.16 -4.10 15.51
C PRO A 118 -16.14 -4.17 14.37
N ILE A 119 -15.40 -3.08 14.17
CA ILE A 119 -14.22 -3.05 13.30
C ILE A 119 -13.02 -2.75 14.18
N THR A 120 -11.95 -3.50 13.99
CA THR A 120 -10.70 -3.43 14.76
C THR A 120 -9.52 -3.35 13.80
N THR A 121 -8.33 -3.04 14.31
CA THR A 121 -7.09 -3.01 13.50
C THR A 121 -6.79 -4.33 12.79
N GLU A 122 -7.26 -5.45 13.33
CA GLU A 122 -7.11 -6.79 12.75
C GLU A 122 -7.88 -6.93 11.41
N HIS A 123 -8.79 -5.99 11.14
CA HIS A 123 -9.59 -5.95 9.94
C HIS A 123 -9.00 -5.09 8.83
N LEU A 124 -7.83 -4.46 9.05
CA LEU A 124 -7.16 -3.61 8.08
C LEU A 124 -5.71 -4.04 7.90
N ILE A 125 -5.34 -4.29 6.65
CA ILE A 125 -3.98 -4.69 6.31
C ILE A 125 -3.32 -3.55 5.54
N PRO A 126 -2.37 -2.81 6.14
CA PRO A 126 -1.55 -1.86 5.40
C PRO A 126 -0.66 -2.61 4.42
N PHE A 127 -0.60 -2.15 3.17
CA PHE A 127 0.11 -2.88 2.11
C PHE A 127 0.92 -2.01 1.17
N ALA A 128 0.73 -0.69 1.19
CA ALA A 128 1.50 0.23 0.36
C ALA A 128 1.56 1.64 0.97
N ALA A 129 2.62 2.37 0.63
CA ALA A 129 2.72 3.78 0.97
C ALA A 129 1.73 4.60 0.13
N ALA A 130 1.15 5.65 0.71
CA ALA A 130 0.34 6.60 -0.04
C ALA A 130 1.26 7.68 -0.63
N ASN A 131 1.47 7.65 -1.95
CA ASN A 131 2.29 8.64 -2.63
C ASN A 131 1.73 10.05 -2.43
N ARG A 132 2.62 11.03 -2.20
CA ARG A 132 2.28 12.46 -2.01
C ARG A 132 1.43 12.78 -0.77
N LEU A 133 1.07 11.78 0.02
CA LEU A 133 0.39 11.97 1.29
C LEU A 133 1.41 11.90 2.45
N PRO A 134 1.07 12.50 3.60
CA PRO A 134 1.88 12.37 4.80
C PRO A 134 2.22 10.91 5.12
N GLN A 135 3.38 10.68 5.75
CA GLN A 135 3.85 9.32 6.09
C GLN A 135 2.92 8.56 7.04
N ASP A 136 2.07 9.27 7.78
CA ASP A 136 1.03 8.68 8.60
C ASP A 136 -0.20 8.26 7.78
N VAL A 137 -0.16 8.31 6.45
CA VAL A 137 -1.21 7.83 5.55
C VAL A 137 -0.69 6.67 4.71
N GLN A 138 -1.47 5.60 4.65
CA GLN A 138 -1.12 4.42 3.89
C GLN A 138 -2.33 3.77 3.24
N TRP A 139 -2.06 2.99 2.19
CA TRP A 139 -3.07 2.13 1.59
C TRP A 139 -3.26 0.88 2.43
N CYS A 140 -4.51 0.61 2.77
CA CYS A 140 -4.93 -0.59 3.49
C CYS A 140 -5.98 -1.36 2.68
N ILE A 141 -6.09 -2.67 2.90
CA ILE A 141 -7.24 -3.47 2.44
C ILE A 141 -7.99 -3.99 3.66
N ALA A 142 -9.33 -3.88 3.65
CA ALA A 142 -10.11 -4.47 4.72
C ALA A 142 -10.30 -5.97 4.50
N THR A 143 -10.02 -6.77 5.53
CA THR A 143 -10.20 -8.23 5.52
C THR A 143 -11.58 -8.65 5.99
N SER A 144 -12.37 -7.77 6.59
CA SER A 144 -13.78 -8.04 6.93
C SER A 144 -14.60 -6.75 6.96
N GLY A 145 -15.94 -6.85 6.98
CA GLY A 145 -16.82 -5.68 7.18
C GLY A 145 -17.58 -5.17 5.95
N GLY A 146 -18.03 -6.05 5.05
CA GLY A 146 -18.85 -5.67 3.90
C GLY A 146 -18.01 -5.23 2.69
N GLY A 147 -18.55 -4.36 1.81
CA GLY A 147 -18.01 -4.01 0.48
C GLY A 147 -16.61 -3.39 0.42
N LEU A 148 -15.82 -3.41 1.49
CA LEU A 148 -14.45 -2.92 1.57
C LEU A 148 -13.41 -3.99 1.24
N LYS A 149 -13.65 -4.80 0.21
CA LYS A 149 -12.59 -5.65 -0.39
C LYS A 149 -11.60 -4.83 -1.22
N ALA A 150 -11.89 -3.54 -1.37
CA ALA A 150 -11.14 -2.53 -2.09
C ALA A 150 -10.00 -1.94 -1.24
N PRO A 151 -8.85 -1.64 -1.84
CA PRO A 151 -7.87 -0.70 -1.29
C PRO A 151 -8.51 0.62 -0.86
N VAL A 152 -8.14 1.10 0.33
CA VAL A 152 -8.60 2.35 0.95
C VAL A 152 -7.42 3.10 1.57
N LEU A 153 -7.49 4.43 1.57
CA LEU A 153 -6.52 5.26 2.28
C LEU A 153 -6.89 5.36 3.75
N VAL A 154 -5.92 5.11 4.62
CA VAL A 154 -6.08 5.16 6.07
C VAL A 154 -4.99 6.02 6.67
N ARG A 155 -5.39 6.96 7.52
CA ARG A 155 -4.47 7.69 8.39
C ARG A 155 -4.23 6.88 9.66
N ASN A 156 -2.97 6.63 10.00
CA ASN A 156 -2.52 5.85 11.16
C ASN A 156 -3.15 6.33 12.46
N HIS A 157 -3.30 7.65 12.59
CA HIS A 157 -3.92 8.30 13.73
C HIS A 157 -5.11 9.14 13.25
N MET A 158 -6.32 8.64 13.51
CA MET A 158 -7.58 9.35 13.31
C MET A 158 -8.09 9.87 14.66
N ASP A 159 -8.59 11.10 14.68
CA ASP A 159 -9.26 11.68 15.85
C ASP A 159 -10.70 11.13 16.00
N GLU A 160 -11.35 11.43 17.13
CA GLU A 160 -12.70 10.95 17.45
C GLU A 160 -13.75 11.37 16.40
N LEU A 161 -13.60 12.56 15.81
CA LEU A 161 -14.53 13.09 14.81
C LEU A 161 -14.40 12.32 13.48
N ALA A 162 -13.18 12.02 13.07
CA ALA A 162 -12.90 11.22 11.88
C ALA A 162 -13.43 9.79 12.04
N TRP A 163 -13.35 9.21 13.25
CA TRP A 163 -13.99 7.93 13.55
C TRP A 163 -15.51 7.99 13.48
N ALA A 164 -16.15 9.02 14.04
CA ALA A 164 -17.60 9.19 13.92
C ALA A 164 -18.04 9.32 12.45
N CYS A 165 -17.30 10.09 11.65
CA CYS A 165 -17.56 10.22 10.21
C CYS A 165 -17.41 8.90 9.45
N PHE A 166 -16.44 8.05 9.82
CA PHE A 166 -16.31 6.70 9.27
C PHE A 166 -17.53 5.84 9.59
N GLN A 167 -18.03 5.89 10.84
CA GLN A 167 -19.20 5.11 11.24
C GLN A 167 -20.48 5.52 10.50
N ASP A 168 -20.61 6.81 10.19
CA ASP A 168 -21.76 7.34 9.45
C ASP A 168 -21.68 7.10 7.93
N SER A 169 -20.48 7.24 7.35
CA SER A 169 -20.28 7.19 5.89
C SER A 169 -19.86 5.82 5.36
N GLY A 170 -19.29 4.97 6.20
CA GLY A 170 -18.68 3.70 5.83
C GLY A 170 -17.39 3.83 5.00
N ARG A 171 -16.76 5.01 4.98
CA ARG A 171 -15.54 5.30 4.21
C ARG A 171 -14.38 5.69 5.13
N PHE A 172 -13.21 5.10 4.92
CA PHE A 172 -12.01 5.46 5.69
C PHE A 172 -11.59 6.89 5.33
N VAL A 173 -11.56 7.74 6.35
CA VAL A 173 -11.60 9.19 6.22
C VAL A 173 -10.18 9.75 6.09
N TRP A 174 -9.57 9.61 4.91
CA TRP A 174 -8.69 10.68 4.41
C TRP A 174 -9.51 11.82 3.77
N GLU A 175 -10.85 11.68 3.70
CA GLU A 175 -11.76 12.70 3.15
C GLU A 175 -11.93 13.96 4.06
N THR A 176 -11.35 14.03 5.26
CA THR A 176 -11.60 15.14 6.22
C THR A 176 -10.86 16.45 5.95
N GLU A 177 -9.88 16.50 5.04
CA GLU A 177 -9.18 17.76 4.71
C GLU A 177 -9.55 18.31 3.31
N GLY A 178 -10.83 18.26 2.94
CA GLY A 178 -11.35 18.96 1.76
C GLY A 178 -10.88 18.41 0.40
N GLN A 179 -10.22 17.25 0.39
CA GLN A 179 -9.90 16.54 -0.84
C GLN A 179 -11.06 15.61 -1.24
N ARG A 180 -11.29 15.52 -2.56
CA ARG A 180 -12.36 14.71 -3.16
C ARG A 180 -12.28 13.26 -2.66
N PRO A 181 -13.42 12.54 -2.62
CA PRO A 181 -13.41 11.11 -2.37
C PRO A 181 -12.32 10.42 -3.17
N GLY A 182 -11.44 9.68 -2.48
CA GLY A 182 -10.39 8.91 -3.12
C GLY A 182 -10.99 7.91 -4.12
N ALA A 183 -10.17 7.48 -5.08
CA ALA A 183 -10.60 6.42 -6.00
C ALA A 183 -10.93 5.14 -5.21
N VAL A 184 -12.04 4.49 -5.58
CA VAL A 184 -12.44 3.18 -5.08
C VAL A 184 -12.06 2.16 -6.15
N PHE A 185 -11.48 1.03 -5.74
CA PHE A 185 -10.98 0.01 -6.64
C PHE A 185 -11.69 -1.33 -6.40
N ASP A 186 -11.95 -2.07 -7.47
CA ASP A 186 -12.64 -3.36 -7.35
C ASP A 186 -11.68 -4.49 -6.94
N SER A 187 -10.37 -4.34 -7.23
CA SER A 187 -9.33 -5.30 -6.87
C SER A 187 -7.97 -4.64 -6.59
N PHE A 188 -7.03 -5.42 -6.04
CA PHE A 188 -5.64 -4.99 -5.89
C PHE A 188 -4.96 -4.69 -7.23
N LEU A 189 -5.28 -5.46 -8.29
CA LEU A 189 -4.69 -5.25 -9.60
C LEU A 189 -5.18 -3.95 -10.23
N ASP A 190 -6.48 -3.63 -10.07
CA ASP A 190 -7.05 -2.36 -10.54
C ASP A 190 -6.42 -1.17 -9.81
N TRP A 191 -6.19 -1.31 -8.50
CA TRP A 191 -5.44 -0.33 -7.73
C TRP A 191 -4.01 -0.19 -8.21
N LEU A 192 -3.31 -1.30 -8.49
CA LEU A 192 -1.91 -1.23 -8.92
C LEU A 192 -1.76 -0.59 -10.30
N ASP A 193 -2.68 -0.84 -11.24
CA ASP A 193 -2.69 -0.16 -12.54
C ASP A 193 -2.85 1.35 -12.34
N ALA A 194 -3.86 1.76 -11.56
CA ALA A 194 -4.09 3.16 -11.27
C ALA A 194 -2.91 3.81 -10.52
N TYR A 195 -2.30 3.11 -9.57
CA TYR A 195 -1.16 3.60 -8.82
C TYR A 195 0.08 3.76 -9.72
N ALA A 196 0.36 2.76 -10.57
CA ALA A 196 1.45 2.82 -11.54
C ALA A 196 1.21 3.91 -12.60
N ARG A 197 -0.06 4.20 -12.96
CA ARG A 197 -0.40 5.32 -13.85
C ARG A 197 -0.18 6.67 -13.17
N ASP A 198 -0.75 6.86 -11.98
CA ASP A 198 -0.64 8.11 -11.21
C ASP A 198 0.82 8.49 -10.94
N VAL A 199 1.64 7.50 -10.55
CA VAL A 199 3.08 7.70 -10.34
C VAL A 199 3.79 8.13 -11.63
N ARG A 200 3.43 7.56 -12.78
CA ARG A 200 4.06 7.92 -14.08
C ARG A 200 3.61 9.27 -14.62
N ASP A 201 2.36 9.64 -14.37
CA ASP A 201 1.79 10.92 -14.79
C ASP A 201 2.26 12.07 -13.86
N THR A 202 2.87 11.73 -12.72
CA THR A 202 3.46 12.69 -11.78
C THR A 202 4.92 12.97 -12.16
N ALA A 203 5.31 14.24 -12.12
CA ALA A 203 6.68 14.66 -12.34
C ALA A 203 7.61 14.02 -11.28
N PRO A 204 8.73 13.40 -11.65
CA PRO A 204 9.61 12.72 -10.69
C PRO A 204 10.04 13.62 -9.52
N GLU A 205 10.28 14.91 -9.76
CA GLU A 205 10.65 15.91 -8.76
C GLU A 205 9.58 16.13 -7.67
N ASP A 206 8.30 15.90 -7.98
CA ASP A 206 7.21 16.01 -7.00
C ASP A 206 7.20 14.82 -6.03
N LEU A 207 7.78 13.69 -6.44
CA LEU A 207 7.88 12.45 -5.67
C LEU A 207 9.27 12.33 -5.00
N TYR A 208 10.32 12.71 -5.71
CA TYR A 208 11.72 12.56 -5.29
C TYR A 208 12.45 13.92 -5.38
N PRO A 209 12.04 14.92 -4.57
CA PRO A 209 12.62 16.26 -4.64
C PRO A 209 14.12 16.29 -4.39
N ASP A 210 14.64 15.31 -3.62
CA ASP A 210 16.04 15.22 -3.21
C ASP A 210 16.86 14.16 -3.98
N GLY A 211 16.34 13.61 -5.08
CA GLY A 211 16.98 12.49 -5.79
C GLY A 211 16.89 12.54 -7.31
N VAL A 212 16.22 13.53 -7.88
CA VAL A 212 16.09 13.72 -9.32
C VAL A 212 17.12 14.75 -9.78
N TYR A 213 18.22 14.26 -10.35
CA TYR A 213 19.18 15.11 -11.07
C TYR A 213 18.84 15.01 -12.55
N LEU A 214 17.99 15.92 -13.04
CA LEU A 214 17.78 16.09 -14.48
C LEU A 214 19.01 16.82 -15.03
N GLU A 215 19.83 16.14 -15.82
CA GLU A 215 20.80 16.78 -16.73
C GLU A 215 20.08 17.43 -17.91
#